data_AF-A0A6A4HP39-F1
#
_entry.id   AF-A0A6A4HP39-F1
#
_cell.length_a   1.000
_cell.length_b   1.000
_cell.length_c   1.000
_cell.angle_alpha   90.00
_cell.angle_beta   90.00
_cell.angle_gamma   90.00
#
_symmetry.space_group_name_H-M   'P 1'
#
loop_
_entity.id
_entity.type
_entity.pdbx_description
1 polymer ?
#
loop_
_entity_poly.entity_id
_entity_poly.type
_entity_poly.pdbx_seq_one_letter_code
_entity_poly.pdbx_strand_id
1 'polypeptide(L)'
;MHAQRNYSYPPTTYSPTSSLTPYSSLSNYGVPWTRSPGSLQNALPPSYPPSPSYNSTSYLPADPSYSYPPFNSNTDTYARSSSTPSHREQLQLFRNAHSLPSSPTAGPFIPQPMYKPHTNSDLRRYVEEVDLDEPIYFWMENPSECGISLSDALHSRVRRLLNREQTVFEGRGPSVSIRLEWPGYRQWSRQIPTKDFRTPPGPITRAKLAKNVAKCVQRFITERQNHPLEDESDARWRVGQSGAGDNSIKLEDLILVSMHHVSMGSWQPQLRLARPLRT
;
A
#
# COMPACT_ATOMS: atom_id res chain seq x y z
N MET A 1 -43.06 54.20 -13.72
CA MET A 1 -43.09 53.47 -15.02
C MET A 1 -41.78 52.71 -15.16
N HIS A 2 -41.73 51.45 -14.74
CA HIS A 2 -40.55 50.58 -14.88
C HIS A 2 -40.88 49.42 -15.80
N ALA A 3 -40.16 49.32 -16.91
CA ALA A 3 -40.32 48.28 -17.93
C ALA A 3 -39.53 47.02 -17.52
N GLN A 4 -40.23 45.90 -17.36
CA GLN A 4 -39.64 44.57 -17.21
C GLN A 4 -39.27 44.02 -18.60
N ARG A 5 -38.00 43.64 -18.79
CA ARG A 5 -37.55 42.88 -19.97
C ARG A 5 -37.67 41.39 -19.67
N ASN A 6 -38.59 40.73 -20.36
CA ASN A 6 -38.68 39.27 -20.45
C ASN A 6 -37.59 38.76 -21.41
N TYR A 7 -36.73 37.85 -20.93
CA TYR A 7 -35.85 37.08 -21.78
C TYR A 7 -36.46 35.68 -21.98
N SER A 8 -36.92 35.41 -23.20
CA SER A 8 -37.33 34.09 -23.67
C SER A 8 -36.10 33.33 -24.17
N TYR A 9 -35.85 32.15 -23.62
CA TYR A 9 -34.86 31.20 -24.15
C TYR A 9 -35.51 30.31 -25.21
N PRO A 10 -34.81 29.98 -26.32
CA PRO A 10 -35.30 29.04 -27.32
C PRO A 10 -35.15 27.57 -26.85
N PRO A 11 -35.99 26.65 -27.37
CA PRO A 11 -35.92 25.24 -27.02
C PRO A 11 -34.79 24.52 -27.76
N THR A 12 -33.96 23.79 -27.02
CA THR A 12 -32.89 22.94 -27.55
C THR A 12 -33.46 21.58 -27.97
N THR A 13 -33.59 21.35 -29.28
CA THR A 13 -33.88 20.02 -29.86
C THR A 13 -32.60 19.22 -29.99
N TYR A 14 -32.45 18.17 -29.18
CA TYR A 14 -31.41 17.14 -29.36
C TYR A 14 -31.95 16.03 -30.26
N SER A 15 -31.26 15.75 -31.37
CA SER A 15 -31.46 14.54 -32.19
C SER A 15 -30.29 13.58 -31.95
N PRO A 16 -30.52 12.27 -31.73
CA PRO A 16 -29.44 11.30 -31.62
C PRO A 16 -29.15 10.70 -33.01
N THR A 17 -27.98 11.00 -33.56
CA THR A 17 -27.44 10.28 -34.73
C THR A 17 -26.39 9.27 -34.25
N SER A 18 -26.82 8.01 -34.20
CA SER A 18 -25.96 6.85 -33.98
C SER A 18 -25.21 6.53 -35.28
N SER A 19 -23.92 6.87 -35.36
CA SER A 19 -23.03 6.37 -36.42
C SER A 19 -22.27 5.15 -35.92
N LEU A 20 -22.66 3.98 -36.45
CA LEU A 20 -21.98 2.70 -36.30
C LEU A 20 -20.63 2.73 -37.02
N THR A 21 -19.54 2.47 -36.31
CA THR A 21 -18.22 2.20 -36.89
C THR A 21 -18.07 0.71 -37.19
N PRO A 22 -17.63 0.31 -38.39
CA PRO A 22 -17.41 -1.09 -38.73
C PRO A 22 -16.13 -1.64 -38.09
N TYR A 23 -16.26 -2.80 -37.44
CA TYR A 23 -15.16 -3.65 -37.00
C TYR A 23 -14.35 -4.12 -38.21
N SER A 24 -13.07 -3.78 -38.24
CA SER A 24 -12.11 -4.38 -39.16
C SER A 24 -11.48 -5.60 -38.50
N SER A 25 -11.84 -6.78 -38.99
CA SER A 25 -11.25 -8.07 -38.64
C SER A 25 -9.84 -8.18 -39.24
N LEU A 26 -8.82 -8.18 -38.38
CA LEU A 26 -7.46 -8.52 -38.79
C LEU A 26 -7.19 -10.02 -38.56
N SER A 27 -7.11 -10.67 -39.71
CA SER A 27 -6.49 -11.92 -40.10
C SER A 27 -5.45 -12.50 -39.12
N ASN A 28 -5.80 -13.67 -38.62
CA ASN A 28 -4.95 -14.58 -37.86
C ASN A 28 -4.03 -15.33 -38.86
N TYR A 29 -2.78 -14.87 -39.03
CA TYR A 29 -1.78 -15.61 -39.80
C TYR A 29 -1.15 -16.71 -38.94
N GLY A 30 -1.29 -17.93 -39.43
CA GLY A 30 -0.85 -19.16 -38.77
C GLY A 30 0.67 -19.24 -38.59
N VAL A 31 1.06 -19.79 -37.45
CA VAL A 31 2.43 -20.23 -37.16
C VAL A 31 2.47 -21.76 -37.24
N PRO A 32 3.44 -22.37 -37.93
CA PRO A 32 3.49 -23.82 -38.10
C PRO A 32 3.98 -24.51 -36.82
N TRP A 33 3.31 -25.60 -36.47
CA TRP A 33 3.75 -26.55 -35.45
C TRP A 33 4.91 -27.39 -36.00
N THR A 34 6.12 -27.17 -35.50
CA THR A 34 7.24 -28.12 -35.69
C THR A 34 7.19 -29.17 -34.58
N ARG A 35 6.93 -30.41 -34.98
CA ARG A 35 7.07 -31.63 -34.17
C ARG A 35 8.56 -31.86 -33.84
N SER A 36 8.87 -32.07 -32.56
CA SER A 36 10.11 -32.73 -32.13
C SER A 36 9.79 -34.15 -31.67
N PRO A 37 10.41 -35.18 -32.25
CA PRO A 37 10.36 -36.54 -31.72
C PRO A 37 11.62 -36.84 -30.88
N GLY A 38 11.40 -37.52 -29.75
CA GLY A 38 12.34 -38.50 -29.19
C GLY A 38 13.52 -37.96 -28.38
N SER A 39 13.54 -38.26 -27.09
CA SER A 39 14.41 -39.33 -26.56
C SER A 39 14.19 -39.49 -25.06
N LEU A 40 13.67 -40.67 -24.70
CA LEU A 40 13.71 -41.24 -23.37
C LEU A 40 15.16 -41.63 -23.07
N GLN A 41 15.77 -41.04 -22.04
CA GLN A 41 16.89 -41.68 -21.35
C GLN A 41 16.67 -41.62 -19.84
N ASN A 42 16.54 -42.83 -19.30
CA ASN A 42 16.54 -43.17 -17.88
C ASN A 42 17.78 -42.58 -17.20
N ALA A 43 17.58 -41.68 -16.25
CA ALA A 43 18.60 -41.32 -15.26
C ALA A 43 18.20 -41.94 -13.91
N LEU A 44 19.05 -42.84 -13.43
CA LEU A 44 18.98 -43.50 -12.13
C LEU A 44 19.03 -42.46 -10.98
N PRO A 45 18.40 -42.72 -9.82
CA PRO A 45 18.52 -41.85 -8.67
C PRO A 45 19.92 -41.96 -8.03
N PRO A 46 20.51 -40.83 -7.57
CA PRO A 46 21.75 -40.88 -6.79
C PRO A 46 21.48 -41.46 -5.40
N SER A 47 22.29 -42.46 -5.03
CA SER A 47 22.40 -43.03 -3.70
C SER A 47 23.04 -42.02 -2.74
N TYR A 48 22.31 -41.63 -1.71
CA TYR A 48 22.83 -40.81 -0.61
C TYR A 48 23.57 -41.69 0.41
N PRO A 49 24.74 -41.28 0.92
CA PRO A 49 25.41 -41.95 2.03
C PRO A 49 24.69 -41.70 3.36
N PRO A 50 24.76 -42.63 4.34
CA PRO A 50 24.15 -42.48 5.65
C PRO A 50 24.88 -41.42 6.49
N SER A 51 24.10 -40.50 7.07
CA SER A 51 24.58 -39.50 8.04
C SER A 51 25.04 -40.17 9.35
N PRO A 52 26.18 -39.75 9.93
CA PRO A 52 26.59 -40.19 11.26
C PRO A 52 25.72 -39.56 12.36
N SER A 53 25.28 -40.40 13.28
CA SER A 53 24.57 -40.02 14.51
C SER A 53 25.54 -39.43 15.52
N TYR A 54 25.45 -38.13 15.76
CA TYR A 54 26.15 -37.48 16.87
C TYR A 54 25.26 -37.48 18.11
N ASN A 55 25.56 -38.40 19.02
CA ASN A 55 25.21 -38.26 20.44
C ASN A 55 26.03 -37.11 21.00
N SER A 56 25.39 -36.05 21.50
CA SER A 56 26.03 -35.05 22.36
C SER A 56 25.14 -34.75 23.54
N THR A 57 25.40 -35.50 24.59
CA THR A 57 25.05 -35.17 25.97
C THR A 57 25.98 -34.05 26.42
N SER A 58 25.44 -32.85 26.63
CA SER A 58 26.20 -31.72 27.17
C SER A 58 25.53 -31.27 28.47
N TYR A 59 26.22 -31.58 29.56
CA TYR A 59 25.96 -31.06 30.90
C TYR A 59 26.04 -29.53 30.88
N LEU A 60 24.99 -28.87 31.38
CA LEU A 60 25.04 -27.45 31.74
C LEU A 60 25.49 -27.32 33.20
N PRO A 61 26.52 -26.50 33.50
CA PRO A 61 26.82 -26.12 34.87
C PRO A 61 25.77 -25.10 35.37
N ALA A 62 25.37 -25.27 36.62
CA ALA A 62 24.48 -24.36 37.33
C ALA A 62 25.15 -22.98 37.48
N ASP A 63 24.47 -21.94 36.99
CA ASP A 63 24.87 -20.54 37.16
C ASP A 63 24.22 -19.98 38.44
N PRO A 64 24.90 -19.11 39.21
CA PRO A 64 24.41 -18.60 40.47
C PRO A 64 23.33 -17.55 40.25
N SER A 65 22.27 -17.70 41.05
CA SER A 65 21.12 -16.81 41.17
C SER A 65 21.53 -15.36 41.45
N TYR A 66 21.46 -14.50 40.42
CA TYR A 66 21.38 -13.06 40.62
C TYR A 66 19.92 -12.67 40.90
N SER A 67 19.66 -12.29 42.14
CA SER A 67 18.42 -11.67 42.59
C SER A 67 18.33 -10.24 42.04
N TYR A 68 17.59 -10.06 40.95
CA TYR A 68 17.17 -8.74 40.49
C TYR A 68 16.03 -8.22 41.38
N PRO A 69 16.00 -6.90 41.70
CA PRO A 69 14.90 -6.30 42.42
C PRO A 69 13.59 -6.41 41.63
N PRO A 70 12.44 -6.52 42.31
CA PRO A 70 11.15 -6.66 41.65
C PRO A 70 10.85 -5.39 40.85
N PHE A 71 10.96 -5.48 39.53
CA PHE A 71 10.43 -4.46 38.64
C PHE A 71 8.90 -4.58 38.75
N ASN A 72 8.28 -3.59 39.38
CA ASN A 72 6.84 -3.53 39.60
C ASN A 72 6.16 -3.21 38.27
N SER A 73 6.08 -4.20 37.38
CA SER A 73 5.27 -4.15 36.16
C SER A 73 3.81 -4.33 36.57
N ASN A 74 3.20 -3.23 37.04
CA ASN A 74 1.76 -3.02 36.94
C ASN A 74 1.41 -2.92 35.44
N THR A 75 1.43 -4.06 34.75
CA THR A 75 0.66 -4.21 33.52
C THR A 75 -0.76 -4.46 33.97
N ASP A 76 -1.49 -3.37 34.15
CA ASP A 76 -2.94 -3.41 34.14
C ASP A 76 -3.36 -4.13 32.86
N THR A 77 -3.77 -5.39 33.05
CA THR A 77 -4.42 -6.23 32.06
C THR A 77 -5.79 -5.65 31.81
N TYR A 78 -5.85 -4.50 31.14
CA TYR A 78 -7.06 -4.04 30.50
C TYR A 78 -7.37 -5.07 29.43
N ALA A 79 -8.36 -5.92 29.71
CA ALA A 79 -9.09 -6.67 28.69
C ALA A 79 -9.72 -5.63 27.76
N ARG A 80 -8.90 -5.12 26.83
CA ARG A 80 -9.31 -4.20 25.78
C ARG A 80 -10.24 -5.04 24.92
N SER A 81 -11.54 -4.88 25.10
CA SER A 81 -12.51 -5.32 24.11
C SER A 81 -12.10 -4.64 22.83
N SER A 82 -11.40 -5.36 21.97
CA SER A 82 -10.86 -4.87 20.70
C SER A 82 -12.03 -4.68 19.76
N SER A 83 -12.84 -3.65 20.01
CA SER A 83 -13.89 -3.22 19.11
C SER A 83 -13.20 -2.78 17.83
N THR A 84 -13.43 -3.54 16.77
CA THR A 84 -12.97 -3.22 15.43
C THR A 84 -13.57 -1.87 15.04
N PRO A 85 -12.76 -0.91 14.55
CA PRO A 85 -13.25 0.41 14.20
C PRO A 85 -14.29 0.31 13.07
N SER A 86 -15.44 0.94 13.29
CA SER A 86 -16.44 1.15 12.25
C SER A 86 -15.86 1.98 11.09
N HIS A 87 -16.48 1.90 9.91
CA HIS A 87 -16.02 2.70 8.76
C HIS A 87 -16.02 4.22 9.03
N ARG A 88 -16.98 4.72 9.82
CA ARG A 88 -17.02 6.13 10.23
C ARG A 88 -15.81 6.49 11.09
N GLU A 89 -15.43 5.61 12.02
CA GLU A 89 -14.23 5.79 12.85
C GLU A 89 -12.97 5.69 12.01
N GLN A 90 -12.90 4.77 11.03
CA GLN A 90 -11.78 4.71 10.09
C GLN A 90 -11.58 6.00 9.30
N LEU A 91 -12.67 6.61 8.83
CA LEU A 91 -12.60 7.91 8.16
C LEU A 91 -12.09 9.02 9.11
N GLN A 92 -12.47 8.97 10.37
CA GLN A 92 -11.98 9.90 11.38
C GLN A 92 -10.48 9.68 11.66
N LEU A 93 -10.04 8.43 11.82
CA LEU A 93 -8.63 8.08 11.99
C LEU A 93 -7.79 8.51 10.78
N PHE A 94 -8.32 8.33 9.57
CA PHE A 94 -7.69 8.79 8.33
C PHE A 94 -7.46 10.31 8.36
N ARG A 95 -8.44 11.09 8.80
CA ARG A 95 -8.31 12.55 8.94
C ARG A 95 -7.36 12.95 10.07
N ASN A 96 -7.46 12.28 11.22
CA ASN A 96 -6.64 12.56 12.39
C ASN A 96 -5.16 12.31 12.13
N ALA A 97 -4.82 11.40 11.21
CA ALA A 97 -3.44 11.15 10.85
C ALA A 97 -2.73 12.40 10.26
N HIS A 98 -3.48 13.42 9.80
CA HIS A 98 -2.91 14.70 9.35
C HIS A 98 -2.34 15.56 10.48
N SER A 99 -2.77 15.36 11.73
CA SER A 99 -2.28 16.13 12.89
C SER A 99 -1.14 15.44 13.63
N LEU A 100 -0.66 14.29 13.13
CA LEU A 100 0.43 13.56 13.76
C LEU A 100 1.75 14.34 13.67
N PRO A 101 2.63 14.24 14.68
CA PRO A 101 3.95 14.87 14.67
C PRO A 101 4.75 14.47 13.43
N SER A 102 5.41 15.44 12.80
CA SER A 102 6.26 15.23 11.64
C SER A 102 7.49 16.12 11.67
N SER A 103 8.51 15.78 10.87
CA SER A 103 9.65 16.68 10.62
C SER A 103 9.17 18.10 10.28
N PRO A 104 9.81 19.15 10.82
CA PRO A 104 9.54 20.55 10.47
C PRO A 104 9.67 20.86 8.98
N THR A 105 10.46 20.06 8.25
CA THR A 105 10.65 20.23 6.80
C THR A 105 9.61 19.49 5.95
N ALA A 106 8.78 18.66 6.58
CA ALA A 106 7.80 17.86 5.86
C ALA A 106 6.73 18.76 5.25
N GLY A 107 6.49 18.58 3.96
CA GLY A 107 5.43 19.28 3.24
C GLY A 107 4.04 18.72 3.52
N PRO A 108 3.04 19.18 2.75
CA PRO A 108 1.66 18.78 2.93
C PRO A 108 1.44 17.29 2.62
N PHE A 109 0.35 16.75 3.14
CA PHE A 109 -0.19 15.47 2.72
C PHE A 109 -0.60 15.51 1.24
N ILE A 110 -0.40 14.40 0.54
CA ILE A 110 -1.00 14.22 -0.78
C ILE A 110 -2.52 14.16 -0.58
N PRO A 111 -3.34 15.00 -1.24
CA PRO A 111 -4.78 15.09 -0.99
C PRO A 111 -5.53 13.90 -1.60
N GLN A 112 -5.31 12.72 -1.04
CA GLN A 112 -5.94 11.48 -1.45
C GLN A 112 -7.29 11.31 -0.72
N PRO A 113 -8.43 11.20 -1.43
CA PRO A 113 -9.67 10.77 -0.80
C PRO A 113 -9.52 9.33 -0.28
N MET A 114 -10.19 9.00 0.82
CA MET A 114 -10.27 7.61 1.28
C MET A 114 -11.09 6.80 0.26
N TYR A 115 -10.51 5.72 -0.24
CA TYR A 115 -11.12 4.82 -1.21
C TYR A 115 -12.46 4.29 -0.68
N LYS A 116 -13.43 4.20 -1.59
CA LYS A 116 -14.73 3.57 -1.35
C LYS A 116 -15.07 2.67 -2.54
N PRO A 117 -15.66 1.48 -2.32
CA PRO A 117 -16.20 0.69 -3.41
C PRO A 117 -17.26 1.47 -4.22
N HIS A 118 -17.33 1.21 -5.53
CA HIS A 118 -18.14 1.99 -6.46
C HIS A 118 -19.64 1.67 -6.42
N THR A 119 -20.02 0.47 -5.94
CA THR A 119 -21.42 0.05 -5.86
C THR A 119 -21.89 -0.04 -4.41
N ASN A 120 -23.18 0.21 -4.16
CA ASN A 120 -23.75 0.06 -2.81
C ASN A 120 -23.65 -1.38 -2.30
N SER A 121 -23.81 -2.36 -3.19
CA SER A 121 -23.66 -3.78 -2.84
C SER A 121 -22.23 -4.09 -2.36
N ASP A 122 -21.22 -3.57 -3.05
CA ASP A 122 -19.82 -3.73 -2.67
C ASP A 122 -19.48 -2.96 -1.39
N LEU A 123 -20.04 -1.76 -1.22
CA LEU A 123 -19.88 -0.98 0.00
C LEU A 123 -20.39 -1.76 1.21
N ARG A 124 -21.60 -2.30 1.12
CA ARG A 124 -22.17 -3.13 2.18
C ARG A 124 -21.28 -4.34 2.48
N ARG A 125 -20.96 -5.13 1.45
CA ARG A 125 -20.20 -6.38 1.59
C ARG A 125 -18.75 -6.21 2.05
N TYR A 126 -18.09 -5.12 1.64
CA TYR A 126 -16.66 -4.95 1.84
C TYR A 126 -16.29 -3.83 2.81
N VAL A 127 -17.27 -3.10 3.35
CA VAL A 127 -17.02 -2.00 4.30
C VAL A 127 -17.94 -2.09 5.50
N GLU A 128 -19.25 -2.25 5.31
CA GLU A 128 -20.21 -2.20 6.42
C GLU A 128 -20.32 -3.53 7.19
N GLU A 129 -20.25 -4.66 6.48
CA GLU A 129 -20.39 -6.00 7.05
C GLU A 129 -19.05 -6.64 7.44
N VAL A 130 -17.95 -5.88 7.42
CA VAL A 130 -16.61 -6.41 7.70
C VAL A 130 -15.91 -5.65 8.81
N ASP A 131 -15.12 -6.42 9.57
CA ASP A 131 -14.23 -5.86 10.57
C ASP A 131 -12.98 -5.27 9.92
N LEU A 132 -12.90 -3.94 9.97
CA LEU A 132 -11.72 -3.20 9.52
C LEU A 132 -10.65 -3.21 10.63
N ASP A 133 -9.38 -3.28 10.22
CA ASP A 133 -8.25 -3.32 11.15
C ASP A 133 -7.85 -1.91 11.52
N GLU A 134 -7.34 -1.71 12.73
CA GLU A 134 -6.74 -0.42 13.12
C GLU A 134 -5.65 0.01 12.12
N PRO A 135 -5.50 1.33 11.89
CA PRO A 135 -4.44 1.84 11.02
C PRO A 135 -3.04 1.46 11.52
N ILE A 136 -2.16 1.12 10.57
CA ILE A 136 -0.76 0.83 10.86
C ILE A 136 0.04 2.12 10.67
N TYR A 137 0.54 2.69 11.76
CA TYR A 137 1.38 3.89 11.74
C TYR A 137 2.87 3.55 11.67
N PHE A 138 3.66 4.39 10.99
CA PHE A 138 5.10 4.21 10.81
C PHE A 138 5.88 5.22 11.65
N TRP A 139 5.96 4.98 12.96
CA TRP A 139 6.70 5.87 13.85
C TRP A 139 8.22 5.64 13.76
N MET A 140 8.98 6.72 13.74
CA MET A 140 10.44 6.73 13.72
C MET A 140 10.97 7.26 15.05
N GLU A 141 12.10 6.74 15.53
CA GLU A 141 12.81 7.25 16.72
C GLU A 141 13.94 8.22 16.35
N ASN A 142 14.31 9.11 17.27
CA ASN A 142 15.50 9.98 17.17
C ASN A 142 15.60 10.84 15.88
N PRO A 143 14.75 11.87 15.70
CA PRO A 143 13.65 12.32 16.57
C PRO A 143 12.40 11.43 16.46
N SER A 144 11.52 11.55 17.47
CA SER A 144 10.20 10.90 17.45
C SER A 144 9.29 11.61 16.46
N GLU A 145 8.98 10.97 15.35
CA GLU A 145 8.14 11.52 14.28
C GLU A 145 7.30 10.42 13.61
N CYS A 146 6.14 10.78 13.07
CA CYS A 146 5.30 9.87 12.32
C CYS A 146 5.65 9.93 10.83
N GLY A 147 6.17 8.82 10.33
CA GLY A 147 6.36 8.56 8.91
C GLY A 147 7.78 8.13 8.57
N ILE A 148 7.90 7.25 7.58
CA ILE A 148 9.17 6.76 7.04
C ILE A 148 9.34 7.22 5.59
N SER A 149 10.54 7.70 5.23
CA SER A 149 10.88 7.99 3.83
C SER A 149 10.68 6.76 2.96
N LEU A 150 9.96 6.91 1.84
CA LEU A 150 9.78 5.81 0.89
C LEU A 150 11.11 5.37 0.26
N SER A 151 12.05 6.29 0.09
CA SER A 151 13.41 5.96 -0.37
C SER A 151 14.14 5.09 0.65
N ASP A 152 14.08 5.44 1.94
CA ASP A 152 14.71 4.63 2.99
C ASP A 152 14.05 3.25 3.13
N ALA A 153 12.71 3.20 3.09
CA ALA A 153 11.97 1.94 3.12
C ALA A 153 12.32 1.03 1.94
N LEU A 154 12.45 1.59 0.72
CA LEU A 154 12.83 0.85 -0.49
C LEU A 154 14.20 0.19 -0.33
N HIS A 155 15.16 0.94 0.23
CA HIS A 155 16.54 0.50 0.46
C HIS A 155 16.75 -0.23 1.79
N SER A 156 15.67 -0.61 2.50
CA SER A 156 15.74 -1.30 3.79
C SER A 156 16.48 -0.53 4.89
N ARG A 157 16.53 0.81 4.82
CA ARG A 157 17.09 1.68 5.86
C ARG A 157 16.07 1.96 6.96
N VAL A 158 15.62 0.90 7.61
CA VAL A 158 14.51 0.91 8.58
C VAL A 158 14.98 0.86 10.04
N ARG A 159 16.25 1.23 10.31
CA ARG A 159 16.84 1.07 11.66
C ARG A 159 16.08 1.86 12.72
N ARG A 160 15.60 3.04 12.37
CA ARG A 160 14.85 3.97 13.23
C ARG A 160 13.34 3.65 13.32
N LEU A 161 12.83 2.71 12.55
CA LEU A 161 11.39 2.38 12.52
C LEU A 161 10.99 1.62 13.80
N LEU A 162 10.04 2.17 14.55
CA LEU A 162 9.50 1.54 15.75
C LEU A 162 8.75 0.25 15.43
N ASN A 163 9.02 -0.78 16.23
CA ASN A 163 8.47 -2.13 16.11
C ASN A 163 8.60 -2.67 14.67
N ARG A 164 9.75 -2.45 14.02
CA ARG A 164 9.97 -2.85 12.62
C ARG A 164 9.77 -4.35 12.35
N GLU A 165 10.00 -5.18 13.37
CA GLU A 165 9.82 -6.64 13.31
C GLU A 165 8.41 -7.10 13.71
N GLN A 166 7.54 -6.18 14.17
CA GLN A 166 6.15 -6.51 14.47
C GLN A 166 5.45 -7.01 13.21
N THR A 167 4.85 -8.19 13.30
CA THR A 167 4.03 -8.79 12.26
C THR A 167 2.78 -7.96 12.01
N VAL A 168 2.37 -7.91 10.75
CA VAL A 168 1.14 -7.26 10.30
C VAL A 168 0.40 -8.21 9.37
N PHE A 169 -0.91 -8.00 9.21
CA PHE A 169 -1.78 -8.86 8.40
C PHE A 169 -1.89 -10.31 8.90
N GLU A 170 -1.82 -10.51 10.21
CA GLU A 170 -2.06 -11.82 10.81
C GLU A 170 -3.49 -12.30 10.48
N GLY A 171 -3.63 -13.59 10.16
CA GLY A 171 -4.93 -14.16 9.77
C GLY A 171 -5.50 -13.67 8.42
N ARG A 172 -4.82 -12.79 7.70
CA ARG A 172 -5.27 -12.30 6.39
C ARG A 172 -4.92 -13.29 5.27
N GLY A 173 -5.69 -13.21 4.17
CA GLY A 173 -5.46 -14.01 2.95
C GLY A 173 -4.09 -13.75 2.33
N PRO A 174 -3.67 -14.50 1.29
CA PRO A 174 -2.29 -14.51 0.77
C PRO A 174 -1.79 -13.15 0.23
N SER A 175 -2.71 -12.24 -0.10
CA SER A 175 -2.40 -10.91 -0.63
C SER A 175 -3.45 -9.88 -0.23
N VAL A 176 -3.05 -8.61 -0.19
CA VAL A 176 -3.95 -7.45 -0.10
C VAL A 176 -3.71 -6.49 -1.26
N SER A 177 -4.73 -5.71 -1.63
CA SER A 177 -4.61 -4.65 -2.63
C SER A 177 -4.24 -3.32 -1.99
N ILE A 178 -3.18 -2.68 -2.50
CA ILE A 178 -2.80 -1.32 -2.13
C ILE A 178 -3.49 -0.35 -3.10
N ARG A 179 -4.29 0.57 -2.58
CA ARG A 179 -5.04 1.58 -3.35
C ARG A 179 -4.30 2.93 -3.33
N LEU A 180 -4.13 3.58 -4.47
CA LEU A 180 -3.61 4.94 -4.59
C LEU A 180 -4.65 5.81 -5.31
N GLU A 181 -5.14 6.81 -4.59
CA GLU A 181 -6.09 7.82 -5.08
C GLU A 181 -5.32 9.13 -5.30
N TRP A 182 -4.36 9.11 -6.23
CA TRP A 182 -3.44 10.22 -6.44
C TRP A 182 -4.11 11.37 -7.21
N PRO A 183 -3.97 12.64 -6.77
CA PRO A 183 -4.61 13.78 -7.43
C PRO A 183 -4.23 13.91 -8.92
N GLY A 184 -5.25 13.99 -9.78
CA GLY A 184 -5.08 14.16 -11.22
C GLY A 184 -4.64 12.92 -11.99
N TYR A 185 -4.65 11.75 -11.35
CA TYR A 185 -4.50 10.46 -12.04
C TYR A 185 -5.68 9.55 -11.72
N ARG A 186 -6.04 8.71 -12.70
CA ARG A 186 -6.98 7.61 -12.49
C ARG A 186 -6.55 6.70 -11.34
N GLN A 187 -7.53 6.20 -10.61
CA GLN A 187 -7.37 5.21 -9.55
C GLN A 187 -6.37 4.12 -9.94
N TRP A 188 -5.44 3.83 -9.04
CA TRP A 188 -4.41 2.83 -9.27
C TRP A 188 -4.38 1.87 -8.09
N SER A 189 -4.15 0.59 -8.38
CA SER A 189 -4.01 -0.39 -7.32
C SER A 189 -3.04 -1.50 -7.68
N ARG A 190 -2.46 -2.11 -6.66
CA ARG A 190 -1.56 -3.25 -6.84
C ARG A 190 -1.58 -4.17 -5.63
N GLN A 191 -1.56 -5.47 -5.88
CA GLN A 191 -1.48 -6.46 -4.82
C GLN A 191 -0.06 -6.56 -4.24
N ILE A 192 0.01 -6.76 -2.93
CA ILE A 192 1.22 -7.15 -2.22
C ILE A 192 0.98 -8.45 -1.44
N PRO A 193 2.00 -9.31 -1.29
CA PRO A 193 1.89 -10.49 -0.44
C PRO A 193 1.76 -10.07 1.03
N THR A 194 0.94 -10.80 1.79
CA THR A 194 0.77 -10.63 3.25
C THR A 194 1.63 -11.57 4.06
N LYS A 195 2.20 -12.60 3.41
CA LYS A 195 3.11 -13.57 4.01
C LYS A 195 4.51 -13.41 3.44
N ASP A 196 5.51 -13.70 4.26
CA ASP A 196 6.87 -13.90 3.80
C ASP A 196 7.03 -15.26 3.09
N PHE A 197 8.18 -15.44 2.43
CA PHE A 197 8.52 -16.68 1.73
C PHE A 197 9.48 -17.54 2.56
N ARG A 198 9.47 -17.40 3.89
CA ARG A 198 10.26 -18.26 4.78
C ARG A 198 9.58 -19.62 4.92
N THR A 199 10.29 -20.60 5.46
CA THR A 199 9.74 -21.94 5.75
C THR A 199 9.76 -22.14 7.27
N PRO A 200 8.61 -22.16 7.96
CA PRO A 200 7.24 -21.99 7.43
C PRO A 200 6.90 -20.52 7.05
N PRO A 201 5.95 -20.28 6.11
CA PRO A 201 5.53 -18.92 5.76
C PRO A 201 4.85 -18.21 6.93
N GLY A 202 5.36 -17.02 7.28
CA GLY A 202 4.81 -16.18 8.34
C GLY A 202 4.18 -14.88 7.81
N PRO A 203 3.37 -14.16 8.60
CA PRO A 203 2.94 -12.80 8.27
C PRO A 203 4.15 -11.88 8.04
N ILE A 204 4.01 -10.89 7.14
CA ILE A 204 5.08 -9.92 6.90
C ILE A 204 5.27 -8.99 8.11
N THR A 205 6.48 -8.47 8.29
CA THR A 205 6.77 -7.45 9.31
C THR A 205 6.41 -6.04 8.84
N ARG A 206 6.30 -5.08 9.77
CA ARG A 206 6.08 -3.66 9.46
C ARG A 206 7.15 -3.08 8.54
N ALA A 207 8.43 -3.45 8.73
CA ALA A 207 9.51 -3.07 7.81
C ALA A 207 9.29 -3.61 6.39
N LYS A 208 8.85 -4.88 6.29
CA LYS A 208 8.57 -5.51 4.99
C LYS A 208 7.37 -4.85 4.32
N LEU A 209 6.34 -4.49 5.07
CA LEU A 209 5.20 -3.72 4.58
C LEU A 209 5.65 -2.36 4.02
N ALA A 210 6.43 -1.58 4.77
CA ALA A 210 6.95 -0.28 4.30
C ALA A 210 7.69 -0.41 2.97
N LYS A 211 8.57 -1.42 2.85
CA LYS A 211 9.31 -1.71 1.61
C LYS A 211 8.38 -2.10 0.45
N ASN A 212 7.38 -2.93 0.70
CA ASN A 212 6.41 -3.34 -0.32
C ASN A 212 5.57 -2.14 -0.80
N VAL A 213 5.15 -1.26 0.10
CA VAL A 213 4.45 -0.01 -0.25
C VAL A 213 5.34 0.91 -1.07
N ALA A 214 6.61 1.10 -0.68
CA ALA A 214 7.56 1.89 -1.46
C ALA A 214 7.73 1.37 -2.89
N LYS A 215 7.79 0.04 -3.08
CA LYS A 215 7.80 -0.59 -4.42
C LYS A 215 6.50 -0.35 -5.19
N CYS A 216 5.35 -0.36 -4.53
CA CYS A 216 4.07 -0.04 -5.17
C CYS A 216 4.04 1.42 -5.65
N VAL A 217 4.44 2.37 -4.81
CA VAL A 217 4.47 3.80 -5.17
C VAL A 217 5.51 4.07 -6.27
N GLN A 218 6.70 3.47 -6.20
CA GLN A 218 7.70 3.59 -7.26
C GLN A 218 7.18 3.08 -8.62
N ARG A 219 6.42 1.98 -8.59
CA ARG A 219 5.78 1.42 -9.79
C ARG A 219 4.71 2.37 -10.32
N PHE A 220 3.85 2.91 -9.46
CA PHE A 220 2.87 3.93 -9.83
C PHE A 220 3.52 5.12 -10.52
N ILE A 221 4.57 5.71 -9.94
CA ILE A 221 5.30 6.85 -10.52
C ILE A 221 5.84 6.48 -11.91
N THR A 222 6.48 5.32 -12.05
CA THR A 222 7.05 4.85 -13.32
C THR A 222 5.98 4.65 -14.40
N GLU A 223 4.81 4.12 -14.04
CA GLU A 223 3.72 3.90 -14.97
C GLU A 223 3.01 5.21 -15.35
N ARG A 224 2.88 6.16 -14.41
CA ARG A 224 2.07 7.38 -14.58
C ARG A 224 2.84 8.63 -15.01
N GLN A 225 4.17 8.64 -14.95
CA GLN A 225 4.98 9.83 -15.28
C GLN A 225 4.70 10.44 -16.67
N ASN A 226 4.40 9.60 -17.67
CA ASN A 226 4.13 10.03 -19.05
C ASN A 226 2.63 10.19 -19.33
N HIS A 227 1.76 9.96 -18.35
CA HIS A 227 0.33 10.16 -18.52
C HIS A 227 -0.01 11.65 -18.34
N PRO A 228 -0.91 12.19 -19.18
CA PRO A 228 -1.48 13.50 -18.92
C PRO A 228 -2.27 13.46 -17.60
N LEU A 229 -2.30 14.60 -16.91
CA LEU A 229 -3.19 14.77 -15.77
C LEU A 229 -4.63 14.88 -16.29
N GLU A 230 -5.60 14.49 -15.46
CA GLU A 230 -7.02 14.75 -15.75
C GLU A 230 -7.29 16.26 -15.82
N ASP A 231 -8.28 16.65 -16.61
CA ASP A 231 -8.64 18.06 -16.80
C ASP A 231 -8.90 18.74 -15.44
N GLU A 232 -8.49 19.99 -15.30
CA GLU A 232 -8.59 20.81 -14.06
C GLU A 232 -7.71 20.36 -12.88
N SER A 233 -6.86 19.34 -13.05
CA SER A 233 -5.97 18.87 -11.99
C SER A 233 -4.81 19.83 -11.72
N ASP A 234 -4.49 20.03 -10.44
CA ASP A 234 -3.34 20.84 -10.02
C ASP A 234 -2.00 20.17 -10.41
N ALA A 235 -1.28 20.81 -11.33
CA ALA A 235 -0.03 20.32 -11.89
C ALA A 235 1.09 20.10 -10.86
N ARG A 236 0.99 20.71 -9.67
CA ARG A 236 1.96 20.52 -8.57
C ARG A 236 1.96 19.10 -8.00
N TRP A 237 0.91 18.31 -8.26
CA TRP A 237 0.84 16.90 -7.88
C TRP A 237 1.34 15.94 -8.96
N ARG A 238 1.90 16.45 -10.07
CA ARG A 238 2.46 15.61 -11.13
C ARG A 238 3.58 14.73 -10.58
N VAL A 239 3.55 13.44 -10.89
CA VAL A 239 4.64 12.50 -10.59
C VAL A 239 5.63 12.39 -11.75
N GLY A 240 6.89 12.08 -11.44
CA GLY A 240 7.95 11.90 -12.43
C GLY A 240 9.16 11.17 -11.88
N GLN A 241 9.96 10.59 -12.78
CA GLN A 241 11.26 10.05 -12.42
C GLN A 241 12.30 11.15 -12.22
N SER A 242 13.44 10.79 -11.62
CA SER A 242 14.56 11.73 -11.52
C SER A 242 15.04 12.12 -12.92
N GLY A 243 15.10 13.42 -13.18
CA GLY A 243 15.44 14.00 -14.49
C GLY A 243 14.24 14.43 -15.34
N ALA A 244 13.00 14.11 -14.96
CA ALA A 244 11.78 14.45 -15.70
C ALA A 244 11.31 15.92 -15.50
N GLY A 245 12.25 16.86 -15.31
CA GLY A 245 12.00 18.25 -14.98
C GLY A 245 11.96 18.53 -13.47
N ASP A 246 12.15 19.79 -13.09
CA ASP A 246 12.41 20.18 -11.69
C ASP A 246 11.16 20.21 -10.79
N ASN A 247 9.96 20.00 -11.35
CA ASN A 247 8.69 20.20 -10.62
C ASN A 247 7.87 18.92 -10.40
N SER A 248 8.32 17.75 -10.84
CA SER A 248 7.61 16.49 -10.59
C SER A 248 7.92 15.92 -9.20
N ILE A 249 6.93 15.31 -8.57
CA ILE A 249 7.08 14.54 -7.33
C ILE A 249 7.74 13.20 -7.62
N LYS A 250 8.85 12.93 -6.96
CA LYS A 250 9.63 11.70 -7.08
C LYS A 250 9.45 10.82 -5.85
N LEU A 251 10.02 9.61 -5.85
CA LEU A 251 9.90 8.68 -4.72
C LEU A 251 10.60 9.23 -3.46
N GLU A 252 11.75 9.88 -3.63
CA GLU A 252 12.54 10.52 -2.57
C GLU A 252 11.81 11.70 -1.92
N ASP A 253 10.82 12.26 -2.59
CA ASP A 253 10.01 13.36 -2.07
C ASP A 253 8.88 12.87 -1.15
N LEU A 254 8.76 11.56 -0.90
CA LEU A 254 7.59 10.97 -0.25
C LEU A 254 7.91 10.30 1.07
N ILE A 255 7.02 10.53 2.03
CA ILE A 255 6.98 9.92 3.36
C ILE A 255 5.70 9.10 3.46
N LEU A 256 5.82 7.83 3.89
CA LEU A 256 4.71 6.97 4.27
C LEU A 256 4.40 7.16 5.75
N VAL A 257 3.22 7.68 6.06
CA VAL A 257 2.79 8.02 7.43
C VAL A 257 2.03 6.85 8.07
N SER A 258 1.02 6.34 7.36
CA SER A 258 0.13 5.29 7.84
C SER A 258 -0.41 4.42 6.70
N MET A 259 -0.99 3.28 7.08
CA MET A 259 -1.77 2.38 6.21
C MET A 259 -3.15 2.16 6.83
N HIS A 260 -4.21 2.40 6.07
CA HIS A 260 -5.60 2.26 6.54
C HIS A 260 -6.32 1.10 5.85
N HIS A 261 -7.05 0.28 6.61
CA HIS A 261 -7.90 -0.78 6.07
C HIS A 261 -9.21 -0.14 5.58
N VAL A 262 -9.29 0.15 4.27
CA VAL A 262 -10.38 0.95 3.67
C VAL A 262 -11.56 0.12 3.19
N SER A 263 -11.32 -1.16 2.88
CA SER A 263 -12.34 -2.17 2.60
C SER A 263 -11.72 -3.56 2.74
N MET A 264 -12.52 -4.63 2.77
CA MET A 264 -12.04 -6.01 2.87
C MET A 264 -10.95 -6.29 1.83
N GLY A 265 -9.74 -6.60 2.32
CA GLY A 265 -8.58 -6.92 1.47
C GLY A 265 -7.99 -5.74 0.71
N SER A 266 -8.44 -4.50 0.95
CA SER A 266 -7.88 -3.28 0.36
C SER A 266 -7.35 -2.32 1.44
N TRP A 267 -6.13 -1.87 1.25
CA TRP A 267 -5.44 -0.96 2.14
C TRP A 267 -4.99 0.28 1.38
N GLN A 268 -5.04 1.43 2.03
CA GLN A 268 -4.62 2.70 1.43
C GLN A 268 -3.47 3.32 2.24
N PRO A 269 -2.34 3.65 1.60
CA PRO A 269 -1.28 4.40 2.24
C PRO A 269 -1.65 5.87 2.32
N GLN A 270 -1.39 6.48 3.46
CA GLN A 270 -1.39 7.93 3.59
C GLN A 270 0.02 8.45 3.39
N LEU A 271 0.16 9.34 2.41
CA LEU A 271 1.43 9.86 1.94
C LEU A 271 1.51 11.37 2.15
N ARG A 272 2.70 11.86 2.41
CA ARG A 272 3.00 13.31 2.42
C ARG A 272 4.34 13.62 1.79
N LEU A 273 4.55 14.88 1.47
CA LEU A 273 5.82 15.34 0.93
C LEU A 273 6.89 15.45 2.03
N ALA A 274 8.13 15.08 1.70
CA ALA A 274 9.31 15.29 2.54
C ALA A 274 9.82 16.75 2.52
N ARG A 275 9.29 17.55 1.59
CA ARG A 275 9.63 18.95 1.34
C ARG A 275 8.37 19.79 1.14
N PRO A 276 8.43 21.12 1.36
CA PRO A 276 7.32 22.01 1.04
C PRO A 276 6.85 21.86 -0.42
N LEU A 277 5.54 22.03 -0.65
CA LEU A 277 4.98 22.07 -1.99
C LEU A 277 5.39 23.39 -2.64
N ARG A 278 6.05 23.31 -3.81
CA ARG A 278 6.46 24.50 -4.56
C ARG A 278 5.21 25.16 -5.14
N THR A 279 5.07 26.46 -4.90
CA THR A 279 4.00 27.30 -5.48
C THR A 279 4.30 27.63 -6.92
#